data_AF-A0A6L6F233-F1
#
_entry.id   AF-A0A6L6F233-F1
#
_cell.length_a   1.000
_cell.length_b   1.000
_cell.length_c   1.000
_cell.angle_alpha   90.00
_cell.angle_beta   90.00
_cell.angle_gamma   90.00
#
_symmetry.space_group_name_H-M   'P 1'
#
loop_
_entity.id
_entity.type
_entity.pdbx_description
1 polymer ?
#
loop_
_entity_poly.entity_id
_entity_poly.type
_entity_poly.pdbx_seq_one_letter_code
_entity_poly.pdbx_strand_id
1 'polypeptide(L)'
;MPLRNCIGIPCGKKDEPWKHGYKQAPESLKHASAHDVFKPDAAHDNADQNAYISQVRHKRYSRTVSRQLRIAVLGGESTGKTTLILGLAAITHGVVVTEVLRDFVQEHHRPPHQEGQRRIMLAQRQREDQAIADHPCAVIFCDPAVIMTAIYSDLYFKDRSLHDQALSYSKDYDATFWCRPDIPWVADIGQHDGPDFRDRADSLIQSWVGQLGTVTSVHEITGQSGRLDLAHELLSEQFGSVWESVVRPEPT
;
A
#
# COMPACT_ATOMS: atom_id res chain seq x y z
N MET A 1 13.85 -45.93 -43.22
CA MET A 1 14.30 -44.58 -42.79
C MET A 1 14.81 -43.83 -44.02
N PRO A 2 14.76 -42.48 -44.07
CA PRO A 2 14.27 -41.49 -43.07
C PRO A 2 13.21 -40.52 -43.67
N LEU A 3 12.21 -39.94 -42.98
CA LEU A 3 12.14 -39.00 -41.85
C LEU A 3 13.10 -37.78 -41.95
N ARG A 4 12.57 -36.62 -42.38
CA ARG A 4 13.20 -35.29 -42.26
C ARG A 4 12.27 -34.41 -41.42
N ASN A 5 12.59 -34.24 -40.14
CA ASN A 5 13.32 -33.12 -39.53
C ASN A 5 12.45 -31.90 -39.21
N CYS A 6 11.83 -31.95 -38.02
CA CYS A 6 11.45 -30.78 -37.24
C CYS A 6 12.73 -30.11 -36.73
N ILE A 7 12.91 -28.83 -37.05
CA ILE A 7 14.02 -28.01 -36.56
C ILE A 7 13.56 -27.40 -35.24
N GLY A 8 14.24 -27.78 -34.15
CA GLY A 8 14.02 -27.27 -32.82
C GLY A 8 14.39 -25.79 -32.70
N ILE A 9 13.52 -25.02 -32.08
CA ILE A 9 13.82 -23.68 -31.57
C ILE A 9 14.59 -23.86 -30.26
N PRO A 10 15.80 -23.30 -30.09
CA PRO A 10 16.51 -23.42 -28.85
C PRO A 10 15.81 -22.58 -27.77
N CYS A 11 15.52 -23.22 -26.63
CA CYS A 11 15.07 -22.57 -25.41
C CYS A 11 16.18 -21.63 -24.91
N GLY A 12 16.08 -20.34 -25.27
CA GLY A 12 16.94 -19.28 -24.77
C GLY A 12 16.77 -19.10 -23.26
N LYS A 13 17.89 -19.00 -22.56
CA LYS A 13 17.96 -18.78 -21.11
C LYS A 13 17.16 -17.53 -20.73
N LYS A 14 16.35 -17.63 -19.68
CA LYS A 14 15.66 -16.49 -19.07
C LYS A 14 16.72 -15.56 -18.48
N ASP A 15 16.97 -14.42 -19.12
CA ASP A 15 17.73 -13.35 -18.51
C ASP A 15 16.89 -12.75 -17.38
N GLU A 16 17.43 -12.85 -16.16
CA GLU A 16 16.83 -12.33 -14.94
C GLU A 16 17.09 -10.81 -14.84
N PRO A 17 16.06 -9.96 -14.95
CA PRO A 17 16.23 -8.50 -15.03
C PRO A 17 16.78 -7.86 -13.74
N TRP A 18 16.85 -8.57 -12.61
CA TRP A 18 17.31 -8.06 -11.30
C TRP A 18 18.83 -8.09 -11.09
N LYS A 19 19.64 -8.53 -12.08
CA LYS A 19 21.09 -8.70 -11.90
C LYS A 19 21.93 -7.42 -11.92
N HIS A 20 21.34 -6.26 -12.20
CA HIS A 20 22.05 -4.99 -12.19
C HIS A 20 21.71 -4.20 -10.91
N GLY A 21 22.30 -4.58 -9.77
CA GLY A 21 22.20 -3.75 -8.55
C GLY A 21 22.63 -4.39 -7.23
N TYR A 22 22.50 -5.71 -7.07
CA TYR A 22 22.84 -6.38 -5.81
C TYR A 22 24.26 -6.98 -5.86
N LYS A 23 25.18 -6.45 -5.05
CA LYS A 23 26.44 -7.15 -4.76
C LYS A 23 26.09 -8.52 -4.16
N GLN A 24 26.63 -9.57 -4.77
CA GLN A 24 26.29 -10.97 -4.47
C GLN A 24 26.44 -11.29 -2.98
N ALA A 25 25.45 -12.01 -2.42
CA ALA A 25 25.52 -12.56 -1.07
C ALA A 25 26.61 -13.66 -0.97
N PRO A 26 27.34 -13.76 0.15
CA PRO A 26 28.39 -14.76 0.34
C PRO A 26 27.84 -16.20 0.27
N GLU A 27 28.69 -17.09 -0.23
CA GLU A 27 28.36 -18.46 -0.65
C GLU A 27 27.92 -19.41 0.49
N SER A 28 28.04 -18.96 1.75
CA SER A 28 27.65 -19.71 2.95
C SER A 28 26.14 -19.79 3.21
N LEU A 29 25.30 -19.07 2.46
CA LEU A 29 23.84 -19.04 2.64
C LEU A 29 23.06 -19.97 1.68
N LYS A 30 23.76 -20.83 0.92
CA LYS A 30 23.14 -21.73 -0.08
C LYS A 30 22.43 -22.95 0.49
N HIS A 31 22.45 -23.17 1.82
CA HIS A 31 21.82 -24.32 2.46
C HIS A 31 21.11 -23.94 3.76
N ALA A 32 19.87 -23.44 3.65
CA ALA A 32 18.90 -23.47 4.73
C ALA A 32 17.55 -23.92 4.14
N SER A 33 17.00 -25.02 4.66
CA SER A 33 15.73 -25.60 4.20
C SER A 33 14.52 -24.79 4.69
N ALA A 34 13.43 -24.87 3.93
CA ALA A 34 12.17 -24.13 4.07
C ALA A 34 11.27 -24.50 5.29
N HIS A 35 11.84 -24.95 6.39
CA HIS A 35 11.11 -25.22 7.63
C HIS A 35 11.89 -24.62 8.78
N ASP A 36 11.60 -23.37 9.09
CA ASP A 36 11.63 -22.76 10.42
C ASP A 36 11.44 -21.24 10.24
N VAL A 37 10.97 -20.56 11.29
CA VAL A 37 10.68 -19.11 11.36
C VAL A 37 9.24 -18.69 10.98
N PHE A 38 8.26 -19.21 11.73
CA PHE A 38 7.23 -18.38 12.40
C PHE A 38 6.52 -19.25 13.44
N LYS A 39 6.73 -18.98 14.73
CA LYS A 39 5.93 -19.59 15.82
C LYS A 39 4.86 -18.57 16.25
N PRO A 40 3.61 -18.99 16.49
CA PRO A 40 2.59 -18.13 17.06
C PRO A 40 2.83 -18.05 18.59
N ASP A 41 3.07 -16.86 19.11
CA ASP A 41 3.13 -16.65 20.55
C ASP A 41 1.72 -16.62 21.17
N ALA A 42 1.69 -17.10 22.41
CA ALA A 42 0.55 -17.54 23.17
C ALA A 42 -0.35 -16.39 23.68
N ALA A 43 -1.61 -16.76 23.90
CA ALA A 43 -2.62 -15.95 24.57
C ALA A 43 -2.16 -15.49 25.96
N HIS A 44 -2.27 -14.19 26.23
CA HIS A 44 -2.23 -13.62 27.58
C HIS A 44 -3.55 -12.91 27.92
N ASP A 45 -3.89 -13.05 29.19
CA ASP A 45 -5.15 -12.85 29.90
C ASP A 45 -5.80 -11.47 29.76
N ASN A 46 -7.13 -11.45 29.62
CA ASN A 46 -7.95 -10.30 29.22
C ASN A 46 -8.89 -9.82 30.36
N ALA A 47 -8.50 -10.01 31.63
CA ALA A 47 -9.37 -9.75 32.78
C ALA A 47 -9.26 -8.31 33.34
N ASP A 48 -8.10 -7.66 33.26
CA ASP A 48 -7.84 -6.38 33.96
C ASP A 48 -8.21 -5.12 33.15
N GLN A 49 -8.38 -5.24 31.83
CA GLN A 49 -8.70 -4.09 30.96
C GLN A 49 -10.17 -3.64 31.07
N ASN A 50 -11.06 -4.54 31.49
CA ASN A 50 -12.49 -4.27 31.65
C ASN A 50 -12.82 -3.40 32.89
N ALA A 51 -11.91 -3.29 33.85
CA ALA A 51 -12.13 -2.46 35.05
C ALA A 51 -11.97 -0.96 34.75
N TYR A 52 -11.06 -0.58 33.86
CA TYR A 52 -10.76 0.83 33.53
C TYR A 52 -11.90 1.52 32.75
N ILE A 53 -12.61 0.76 31.91
CA ILE A 53 -13.70 1.26 31.06
C ILE A 53 -14.96 1.62 31.88
N SER A 54 -15.09 1.10 33.10
CA SER A 54 -16.30 1.26 33.92
C SER A 54 -16.46 2.64 34.62
N GLN A 55 -15.41 3.46 34.70
CA GLN A 55 -15.40 4.67 35.55
C GLN A 55 -15.61 6.00 34.81
N VAL A 56 -15.66 6.03 33.47
CA VAL A 56 -15.82 7.29 32.72
C VAL A 56 -17.28 7.49 32.30
N ARG A 57 -18.12 7.96 33.23
CA ARG A 57 -19.53 8.32 32.97
C ARG A 57 -19.70 9.81 32.61
N HIS A 58 -20.10 10.03 31.37
CA HIS A 58 -21.01 11.06 30.85
C HIS A 58 -20.59 12.54 30.75
N LYS A 59 -20.17 12.94 29.54
CA LYS A 59 -20.90 13.98 28.78
C LYS A 59 -21.56 13.30 27.57
N ARG A 60 -22.89 13.25 27.54
CA ARG A 60 -23.66 12.78 26.38
C ARG A 60 -23.60 13.85 25.28
N TYR A 61 -22.52 13.86 24.50
CA TYR A 61 -22.65 14.28 23.11
C TYR A 61 -23.39 13.17 22.38
N SER A 62 -24.42 13.53 21.63
CA SER A 62 -25.07 12.64 20.66
C SER A 62 -23.99 12.11 19.71
N ARG A 63 -23.46 10.91 19.98
CA ARG A 63 -22.53 10.23 19.07
C ARG A 63 -23.36 9.68 17.91
N THR A 64 -23.62 10.53 16.93
CA THR A 64 -23.80 10.04 15.57
C THR A 64 -22.54 9.24 15.25
N VAL A 65 -22.65 7.95 14.96
CA VAL A 65 -21.50 7.14 14.55
C VAL A 65 -21.00 7.74 13.24
N SER A 66 -19.92 8.52 13.30
CA SER A 66 -19.23 9.00 12.11
C SER A 66 -18.76 7.77 11.35
N ARG A 67 -19.15 7.64 10.08
CA ARG A 67 -18.66 6.59 9.19
C ARG A 67 -17.12 6.62 9.22
N GLN A 68 -16.50 5.51 9.58
CA GLN A 68 -15.05 5.35 9.49
C GLN A 68 -14.64 5.36 8.02
N LEU A 69 -13.64 6.17 7.66
CA LEU A 69 -13.17 6.31 6.29
C LEU A 69 -11.86 5.54 6.08
N ARG A 70 -11.77 4.80 4.98
CA ARG A 70 -10.54 4.12 4.53
C ARG A 70 -10.10 4.70 3.18
N ILE A 71 -8.94 5.35 3.17
CA ILE A 71 -8.41 6.07 2.00
C ILE A 71 -7.20 5.31 1.45
N ALA A 72 -7.27 4.90 0.19
CA ALA A 72 -6.17 4.26 -0.51
C ALA A 72 -5.25 5.29 -1.16
N VAL A 73 -3.95 4.99 -1.21
CA VAL A 73 -2.94 5.87 -1.80
C VAL A 73 -2.10 5.10 -2.80
N LEU A 74 -2.10 5.58 -4.03
CA LEU A 74 -1.39 5.03 -5.18
C LEU A 74 -0.34 6.02 -5.66
N GLY A 75 0.74 5.50 -6.23
CA GLY A 75 1.78 6.30 -6.85
C GLY A 75 3.14 5.62 -6.73
N GLY A 76 4.00 5.86 -7.72
CA GLY A 76 5.37 5.37 -7.73
C GLY A 76 6.24 5.96 -6.62
N GLU A 77 7.53 5.62 -6.61
CA GLU A 77 8.52 6.31 -5.77
C GLU A 77 8.53 7.83 -6.04
N SER A 78 8.87 8.64 -5.03
CA SER A 78 9.03 10.10 -5.18
C SER A 78 7.87 10.81 -5.90
N THR A 79 6.63 10.51 -5.49
CA THR A 79 5.39 11.19 -5.92
C THR A 79 4.68 11.96 -4.79
N GLY A 80 5.32 12.11 -3.63
CA GLY A 80 4.80 12.93 -2.52
C GLY A 80 3.72 12.28 -1.65
N LYS A 81 3.44 10.98 -1.82
CA LYS A 81 2.45 10.22 -1.02
C LYS A 81 2.65 10.39 0.48
N THR A 82 3.84 10.08 0.97
CA THR A 82 4.12 10.10 2.41
C THR A 82 3.93 11.50 3.00
N THR A 83 4.41 12.56 2.32
CA THR A 83 4.19 13.94 2.75
C THR A 83 2.70 14.30 2.79
N LEU A 84 1.95 13.96 1.74
CA LEU A 84 0.50 14.19 1.67
C LEU A 84 -0.23 13.51 2.83
N ILE A 85 0.09 12.23 3.07
CA ILE A 85 -0.62 11.40 4.04
C ILE A 85 -0.27 11.75 5.47
N LEU A 86 0.98 12.12 5.75
CA LEU A 86 1.35 12.67 7.04
C LEU A 86 0.65 14.00 7.32
N GLY A 87 0.49 14.86 6.30
CA GLY A 87 -0.29 16.10 6.42
C GLY A 87 -1.77 15.85 6.74
N LEU A 88 -2.41 14.94 5.99
CA LEU A 88 -3.80 14.56 6.24
C LEU A 88 -3.99 13.89 7.60
N ALA A 89 -3.06 13.01 8.00
CA ALA A 89 -3.07 12.38 9.31
C ALA A 89 -2.91 13.41 10.44
N ALA A 90 -2.07 14.44 10.26
CA ALA A 90 -1.90 15.50 11.24
C ALA A 90 -3.19 16.29 11.50
N ILE A 91 -3.92 16.67 10.44
CA ILE A 91 -5.17 17.45 10.58
C ILE A 91 -6.38 16.61 11.01
N THR A 92 -6.32 15.28 10.86
CA THR A 92 -7.44 14.38 11.23
C THR A 92 -7.18 13.54 12.48
N HIS A 93 -5.95 13.51 12.98
CA HIS A 93 -5.44 12.42 13.83
C HIS A 93 -5.71 11.02 13.25
N GLY A 94 -5.66 10.90 11.92
CA GLY A 94 -5.82 9.63 11.23
C GLY A 94 -4.64 8.70 11.44
N VAL A 95 -4.86 7.43 11.15
CA VAL A 95 -3.87 6.37 11.28
C VAL A 95 -3.31 6.04 9.90
N VAL A 96 -1.99 6.03 9.78
CA VAL A 96 -1.30 5.66 8.55
C VAL A 96 -0.87 4.20 8.64
N VAL A 97 -1.35 3.40 7.69
CA VAL A 97 -0.94 2.01 7.50
C VAL A 97 0.24 2.00 6.55
N THR A 98 1.41 1.65 7.09
CA THR A 98 2.68 1.65 6.34
C THR A 98 2.89 0.37 5.54
N GLU A 99 3.78 0.47 4.56
CA GLU A 99 4.14 -0.55 3.59
C GLU A 99 4.79 -1.82 4.19
N VAL A 100 4.11 -2.96 4.10
CA VAL A 100 4.65 -4.29 4.49
C VAL A 100 5.86 -4.69 3.65
N LEU A 101 5.86 -4.35 2.36
CA LEU A 101 6.98 -4.65 1.47
C LEU A 101 8.29 -4.00 1.93
N ARG A 102 8.20 -2.79 2.48
CA ARG A 102 9.36 -2.06 3.00
C ARG A 102 9.96 -2.78 4.19
N ASP A 103 9.12 -3.22 5.13
CA ASP A 103 9.54 -4.00 6.29
C ASP A 103 10.23 -5.30 5.85
N PHE A 104 9.65 -6.01 4.88
CA PHE A 104 10.24 -7.23 4.32
C PHE A 104 11.64 -6.98 3.73
N VAL A 105 11.82 -5.91 2.96
CA VAL A 105 13.11 -5.58 2.34
C VAL A 105 14.14 -5.18 3.41
N GLN A 106 13.71 -4.46 4.45
CA GLN A 106 14.59 -4.10 5.57
C GLN A 106 15.04 -5.32 6.35
N GLU A 107 14.15 -6.28 6.60
CA GLU A 107 14.44 -7.51 7.35
C GLU A 107 15.28 -8.51 6.54
N HIS A 108 14.94 -8.73 5.27
CA HIS A 108 15.55 -9.79 4.46
C HIS A 108 16.63 -9.30 3.49
N HIS A 109 16.85 -7.99 3.39
CA HIS A 109 17.82 -7.35 2.50
C HIS A 109 17.68 -7.74 1.02
N ARG A 110 16.46 -8.07 0.59
CA ARG A 110 16.11 -8.38 -0.80
C ARG A 110 14.63 -8.13 -1.06
N PRO A 111 14.22 -7.89 -2.32
CA PRO A 111 12.81 -7.93 -2.69
C PRO A 111 12.26 -9.38 -2.63
N PRO A 112 10.94 -9.54 -2.43
CA PRO A 112 10.28 -10.83 -2.57
C PRO A 112 10.28 -11.28 -4.03
N HIS A 113 10.41 -12.59 -4.24
CA HIS A 113 10.20 -13.19 -5.56
C HIS A 113 8.72 -13.11 -5.95
N GLN A 114 8.41 -13.36 -7.23
CA GLN A 114 7.05 -13.36 -7.76
C GLN A 114 6.06 -14.17 -6.88
N GLU A 115 6.43 -15.40 -6.50
CA GLU A 115 5.61 -16.27 -5.64
C GLU A 115 5.34 -15.68 -4.24
N GLY A 116 6.22 -14.78 -3.79
CA GLY A 116 6.09 -14.05 -2.53
C GLY A 116 5.13 -12.85 -2.60
N GLN A 117 4.83 -12.33 -3.79
CA GLN A 117 3.99 -11.13 -3.94
C GLN A 117 2.58 -11.32 -3.36
N ARG A 118 1.99 -12.51 -3.55
CA ARG A 118 0.70 -12.86 -2.94
C ARG A 118 0.74 -12.78 -1.41
N ARG A 119 1.82 -13.25 -0.79
CA ARG A 119 1.98 -13.21 0.68
C ARG A 119 2.10 -11.78 1.19
N ILE A 120 2.86 -10.94 0.50
CA ILE A 120 2.96 -9.50 0.82
C ILE A 120 1.60 -8.83 0.69
N MET A 121 0.85 -9.10 -0.39
CA MET A 121 -0.47 -8.53 -0.61
C MET A 121 -1.46 -8.91 0.52
N LEU A 122 -1.46 -10.18 0.93
CA LEU A 122 -2.30 -10.66 2.03
C LEU A 122 -1.91 -10.03 3.37
N ALA A 123 -0.61 -9.92 3.65
CA ALA A 123 -0.11 -9.30 4.88
C ALA A 123 -0.41 -7.79 4.92
N GLN A 124 -0.27 -7.08 3.80
CA GLN A 124 -0.68 -5.67 3.68
C GLN A 124 -2.17 -5.53 3.96
N ARG A 125 -3.01 -6.38 3.35
CA ARG A 125 -4.46 -6.34 3.57
C ARG A 125 -4.82 -6.59 5.03
N GLN A 126 -4.20 -7.58 5.67
CA GLN A 126 -4.41 -7.87 7.08
C GLN A 126 -4.02 -6.68 7.97
N ARG A 127 -2.92 -5.99 7.67
CA ARG A 127 -2.49 -4.79 8.42
C ARG A 127 -3.50 -3.66 8.29
N GLU A 128 -4.03 -3.43 7.08
CA GLU A 128 -5.07 -2.42 6.87
C GLU A 128 -6.37 -2.77 7.61
N ASP A 129 -6.79 -4.04 7.60
CA ASP A 129 -7.99 -4.51 8.29
C ASP A 129 -7.83 -4.44 9.82
N GLN A 130 -6.64 -4.71 10.34
CA GLN A 130 -6.31 -4.57 11.76
C GLN A 130 -6.39 -3.09 12.19
N ALA A 131 -5.85 -2.16 11.39
CA ALA A 131 -5.94 -0.73 11.69
C ALA A 131 -7.38 -0.22 11.72
N ILE A 132 -8.24 -0.73 10.83
CA ILE A 132 -9.68 -0.44 10.84
C ILE A 132 -10.33 -0.93 12.15
N ALA A 133 -10.00 -2.15 12.60
CA ALA A 133 -10.54 -2.73 13.82
C ALA A 133 -10.07 -2.01 15.10
N ASP A 134 -8.79 -1.65 15.17
CA ASP A 134 -8.17 -1.05 16.36
C ASP A 134 -8.53 0.43 16.53
N HIS A 135 -8.94 1.11 15.45
CA HIS A 135 -9.18 2.55 15.46
C HIS A 135 -10.56 2.93 14.88
N PRO A 136 -11.68 2.50 15.49
CA PRO A 136 -13.03 2.58 14.92
C PRO A 136 -13.57 4.01 14.68
N CYS A 137 -12.90 5.03 15.21
CA CYS A 137 -13.26 6.45 15.02
C CYS A 137 -12.26 7.22 14.16
N ALA A 138 -11.18 6.59 13.68
CA ALA A 138 -10.13 7.25 12.92
C ALA A 138 -10.33 7.12 11.41
N VAL A 139 -9.83 8.10 10.65
CA VAL A 139 -9.59 7.90 9.22
C VAL A 139 -8.36 7.02 9.07
N ILE A 140 -8.45 5.98 8.24
CA ILE A 140 -7.34 5.07 7.95
C ILE A 140 -6.77 5.41 6.57
N PHE A 141 -5.50 5.77 6.52
CA PHE A 141 -4.77 6.07 5.28
C PHE A 141 -3.83 4.90 4.95
N CYS A 142 -4.00 4.28 3.79
CA CYS A 142 -3.20 3.14 3.35
C CYS A 142 -2.14 3.59 2.34
N ASP A 143 -0.89 3.80 2.81
CA ASP A 143 0.23 4.30 1.99
C ASP A 143 1.41 3.31 1.94
N PRO A 144 1.59 2.57 0.84
CA PRO A 144 0.67 2.44 -0.28
C PRO A 144 -0.49 1.47 0.03
N ALA A 145 -1.57 1.57 -0.74
CA ALA A 145 -2.68 0.62 -0.67
C ALA A 145 -2.30 -0.75 -1.25
N VAL A 146 -2.96 -1.82 -0.79
CA VAL A 146 -2.75 -3.23 -1.22
C VAL A 146 -2.61 -3.41 -2.74
N ILE A 147 -3.39 -2.68 -3.54
CA ILE A 147 -3.35 -2.77 -5.00
C ILE A 147 -1.97 -2.43 -5.60
N MET A 148 -1.15 -1.60 -4.93
CA MET A 148 0.19 -1.31 -5.39
C MET A 148 1.07 -2.58 -5.45
N THR A 149 0.84 -3.57 -4.58
CA THR A 149 1.53 -4.87 -4.68
C THR A 149 1.21 -5.59 -6.00
N ALA A 150 -0.04 -5.57 -6.45
CA ALA A 150 -0.43 -6.16 -7.74
C ALA A 150 0.16 -5.37 -8.92
N ILE A 151 0.11 -4.04 -8.86
CA ILE A 151 0.70 -3.15 -9.87
C ILE A 151 2.21 -3.41 -10.02
N TYR A 152 2.96 -3.46 -8.92
CA TYR A 152 4.38 -3.76 -8.98
C TYR A 152 4.66 -5.20 -9.42
N SER A 153 3.81 -6.16 -9.05
CA SER A 153 3.91 -7.55 -9.53
C SER A 153 3.79 -7.65 -11.06
N ASP A 154 2.84 -6.94 -11.68
CA ASP A 154 2.75 -6.86 -13.15
C ASP A 154 3.95 -6.10 -13.74
N LEU A 155 4.37 -5.00 -13.10
CA LEU A 155 5.47 -4.20 -13.59
C LEU A 155 6.79 -5.00 -13.66
N TYR A 156 7.18 -5.65 -12.56
CA TYR A 156 8.44 -6.41 -12.44
C TYR A 156 8.38 -7.79 -13.10
N PHE A 157 7.26 -8.52 -12.96
CA PHE A 157 7.19 -9.95 -13.31
C PHE A 157 6.21 -10.26 -14.44
N LYS A 158 5.46 -9.26 -14.94
CA LYS A 158 4.33 -9.47 -15.86
C LYS A 158 3.27 -10.41 -15.28
N ASP A 159 3.17 -10.41 -13.96
CA ASP A 159 2.26 -11.26 -13.21
C ASP A 159 0.94 -10.55 -12.90
N ARG A 160 -0.09 -10.94 -13.66
CA ARG A 160 -1.46 -10.42 -13.49
C ARG A 160 -2.33 -11.28 -12.57
N SER A 161 -1.78 -12.33 -11.97
CA SER A 161 -2.55 -13.29 -11.14
C SER A 161 -3.12 -12.68 -9.85
N LEU A 162 -2.65 -11.48 -9.48
CA LEU A 162 -3.13 -10.73 -8.31
C LEU A 162 -4.22 -9.72 -8.64
N HIS A 163 -4.53 -9.49 -9.94
CA HIS A 163 -5.35 -8.35 -10.34
C HIS A 163 -6.77 -8.39 -9.78
N ASP A 164 -7.46 -9.53 -9.95
CA ASP A 164 -8.85 -9.68 -9.51
C ASP A 164 -8.99 -9.51 -8.01
N GLN A 165 -8.03 -10.05 -7.24
CA GLN A 165 -8.04 -9.96 -5.79
C GLN A 165 -7.74 -8.52 -5.32
N ALA A 166 -6.80 -7.85 -5.98
CA ALA A 166 -6.52 -6.44 -5.71
C ALA A 166 -7.74 -5.55 -5.97
N LEU A 167 -8.42 -5.75 -7.11
CA LEU A 167 -9.66 -5.03 -7.43
C LEU A 167 -10.78 -5.34 -6.43
N SER A 168 -10.86 -6.59 -5.96
CA SER A 168 -11.82 -6.96 -4.92
C SER A 168 -11.55 -6.23 -3.60
N TYR A 169 -10.30 -6.11 -3.19
CA TYR A 169 -9.94 -5.33 -1.98
C TYR A 169 -10.18 -3.83 -2.15
N SER A 170 -10.08 -3.31 -3.39
CA SER A 170 -10.31 -1.90 -3.67
C SER A 170 -11.75 -1.43 -3.41
N LYS A 171 -12.72 -2.35 -3.33
CA LYS A 171 -14.13 -2.05 -3.00
C LYS A 171 -14.32 -1.53 -1.57
N ASP A 172 -13.35 -1.78 -0.69
CA ASP A 172 -13.43 -1.39 0.71
C ASP A 172 -12.84 0.00 0.98
N TYR A 173 -12.28 0.66 -0.03
CA TYR A 173 -11.82 2.04 0.09
C TYR A 173 -12.97 3.00 -0.22
N ASP A 174 -13.10 4.03 0.60
CA ASP A 174 -14.07 5.11 0.38
C ASP A 174 -13.59 6.08 -0.71
N ALA A 175 -12.27 6.28 -0.80
CA ALA A 175 -11.63 7.04 -1.86
C ALA A 175 -10.21 6.52 -2.11
N THR A 176 -9.74 6.71 -3.35
CA THR A 176 -8.39 6.36 -3.78
C THR A 176 -7.70 7.60 -4.32
N PHE A 177 -6.57 7.97 -3.74
CA PHE A 177 -5.69 9.01 -4.25
C PHE A 177 -4.63 8.44 -5.16
N TRP A 178 -4.51 9.00 -6.35
CA TRP A 178 -3.44 8.71 -7.29
C TRP A 178 -2.46 9.88 -7.35
N CYS A 179 -1.34 9.75 -6.66
CA CYS A 179 -0.29 10.77 -6.64
C CYS A 179 0.59 10.67 -7.90
N ARG A 180 0.48 11.69 -8.75
CA ARG A 180 1.18 11.78 -10.04
C ARG A 180 2.67 12.11 -9.89
N PRO A 181 3.53 11.71 -10.86
CA PRO A 181 4.98 11.94 -10.84
C PRO A 181 5.40 13.33 -11.33
N ASP A 182 4.60 14.35 -11.06
CA ASP A 182 4.79 15.74 -11.46
C ASP A 182 5.51 16.57 -10.38
N ILE A 183 6.40 15.93 -9.59
CA ILE A 183 7.38 16.57 -8.69
C ILE A 183 8.80 16.10 -9.03
N PRO A 184 9.85 16.87 -8.71
CA PRO A 184 11.23 16.45 -8.89
C PRO A 184 11.46 15.08 -8.26
N TRP A 185 12.07 14.18 -9.04
CA TRP A 185 12.51 12.90 -8.51
C TRP A 185 13.67 13.13 -7.55
N VAL A 186 13.59 12.50 -6.38
CA VAL A 186 14.65 12.50 -5.38
C VAL A 186 14.94 11.05 -5.03
N ALA A 187 16.22 10.68 -4.97
CA ALA A 187 16.64 9.37 -4.50
C ALA A 187 16.38 9.30 -2.99
N ASP A 188 15.57 8.35 -2.54
CA ASP A 188 15.39 8.03 -1.13
C ASP A 188 16.18 6.76 -0.76
N ILE A 189 16.51 6.60 0.52
CA ILE A 189 17.24 5.44 1.02
C ILE A 189 16.36 4.18 0.80
N GLY A 190 16.85 3.25 -0.03
CA GLY A 190 16.13 2.03 -0.37
C GLY A 190 15.24 2.13 -1.62
N GLN A 191 15.11 3.32 -2.24
CA GLN A 191 14.45 3.51 -3.53
C GLN A 191 15.51 3.57 -4.63
N HIS A 192 15.46 2.60 -5.54
CA HIS A 192 16.57 2.34 -6.48
C HIS A 192 16.11 2.10 -7.92
N ASP A 193 14.82 2.22 -8.21
CA ASP A 193 14.32 1.90 -9.55
C ASP A 193 14.43 3.08 -10.52
N GLY A 194 14.39 4.31 -10.01
CA GLY A 194 14.66 5.53 -10.75
C GLY A 194 13.45 6.15 -11.44
N PRO A 195 13.61 7.35 -12.02
CA PRO A 195 12.53 8.12 -12.64
C PRO A 195 11.81 7.34 -13.76
N ASP A 196 12.53 6.59 -14.59
CA ASP A 196 11.93 5.77 -15.66
C ASP A 196 11.01 4.67 -15.10
N PHE A 197 11.32 4.14 -13.91
CA PHE A 197 10.47 3.13 -13.28
C PHE A 197 9.25 3.77 -12.61
N ARG A 198 9.43 4.93 -11.98
CA ARG A 198 8.31 5.75 -11.48
C ARG A 198 7.29 6.04 -12.58
N ASP A 199 7.75 6.46 -13.75
CA ASP A 199 6.85 6.84 -14.86
C ASP A 199 6.14 5.61 -15.47
N ARG A 200 6.80 4.44 -15.48
CA ARG A 200 6.17 3.16 -15.85
C ARG A 200 5.12 2.71 -14.84
N ALA A 201 5.39 2.85 -13.54
CA ALA A 201 4.42 2.56 -12.49
C ALA A 201 3.19 3.48 -12.62
N ASP A 202 3.42 4.75 -12.89
CA ASP A 202 2.37 5.73 -13.13
C ASP A 202 1.50 5.39 -14.36
N SER A 203 2.13 5.04 -15.48
CA SER A 203 1.43 4.58 -16.69
C SER A 203 0.58 3.33 -16.43
N LEU A 204 1.10 2.41 -15.60
CA LEU A 204 0.35 1.22 -15.21
C LEU A 204 -0.84 1.60 -14.32
N ILE A 205 -0.66 2.45 -13.31
CA ILE A 205 -1.78 2.97 -12.49
C ILE A 205 -2.85 3.61 -13.38
N GLN A 206 -2.45 4.41 -14.38
CA GLN A 206 -3.39 5.03 -15.33
C GLN A 206 -4.28 3.99 -16.01
N SER A 207 -3.73 2.83 -16.40
CA SER A 207 -4.50 1.74 -17.00
C SER A 207 -5.52 1.09 -16.04
N TRP A 208 -5.28 1.21 -14.73
CA TRP A 208 -6.17 0.72 -13.68
C TRP A 208 -7.28 1.70 -13.30
N VAL A 209 -7.11 3.01 -13.54
CA VAL A 209 -8.07 4.05 -13.11
C VAL A 209 -9.49 3.76 -13.57
N GLY A 210 -9.68 3.33 -14.81
CA GLY A 210 -11.00 3.00 -15.34
C GLY A 210 -11.68 1.85 -14.59
N GLN A 211 -10.92 0.82 -14.21
CA GLN A 211 -11.45 -0.32 -13.45
C GLN A 211 -11.67 0.05 -11.98
N LEU A 212 -10.74 0.77 -11.37
CA LEU A 212 -10.87 1.28 -10.01
C LEU A 212 -12.09 2.20 -9.85
N GLY A 213 -12.35 3.06 -10.83
CA GLY A 213 -13.52 3.93 -10.86
C GLY A 213 -14.86 3.20 -10.85
N THR A 214 -14.88 1.88 -11.11
CA THR A 214 -16.10 1.06 -10.98
C THR A 214 -16.37 0.57 -9.55
N VAL A 215 -15.38 0.67 -8.65
CA VAL A 215 -15.45 0.12 -7.29
C VAL A 215 -15.14 1.13 -6.18
N THR A 216 -14.42 2.22 -6.48
CA THR A 216 -14.06 3.30 -5.56
C THR A 216 -14.00 4.63 -6.32
N SER A 217 -14.18 5.76 -5.65
CA SER A 217 -13.77 7.04 -6.24
C SER A 217 -12.25 7.07 -6.39
N VAL A 218 -11.77 7.65 -7.49
CA VAL A 218 -10.35 7.83 -7.77
C VAL A 218 -10.12 9.31 -8.02
N HIS A 219 -9.25 9.92 -7.22
CA HIS A 219 -8.86 11.32 -7.39
C HIS A 219 -7.40 11.42 -7.76
N GLU A 220 -7.14 12.15 -8.83
CA GLU A 220 -5.79 12.47 -9.26
C GLU A 220 -5.23 13.61 -8.40
N ILE A 221 -4.07 13.38 -7.77
CA ILE A 221 -3.37 14.38 -6.98
C ILE A 221 -2.14 14.86 -7.76
N THR A 222 -2.19 16.11 -8.19
CA THR A 222 -1.15 16.82 -8.96
C THR A 222 -0.71 18.09 -8.23
N GLY A 223 0.34 18.73 -8.74
CA GLY A 223 0.89 19.97 -8.24
C GLY A 223 2.25 19.80 -7.56
N GLN A 224 3.12 20.80 -7.73
CA GLN A 224 4.40 20.90 -7.02
C GLN A 224 4.21 21.30 -5.55
N SER A 225 3.12 22.03 -5.27
CA SER A 225 2.67 22.47 -3.96
C SER A 225 1.14 22.34 -3.88
N GLY A 226 0.55 22.52 -2.70
CA GLY A 226 -0.92 22.55 -2.52
C GLY A 226 -1.61 21.18 -2.61
N ARG A 227 -0.87 20.07 -2.71
CA ARG A 227 -1.45 18.71 -2.74
C ARG A 227 -2.33 18.40 -1.52
N LEU A 228 -1.93 18.89 -0.34
CA LEU A 228 -2.68 18.73 0.90
C LEU A 228 -4.03 19.45 0.82
N ASP A 229 -4.03 20.70 0.34
CA ASP A 229 -5.24 21.50 0.19
C ASP A 229 -6.19 20.87 -0.84
N LEU A 230 -5.65 20.43 -2.00
CA LEU A 230 -6.41 19.71 -3.02
C LEU A 230 -7.05 18.43 -2.45
N ALA A 231 -6.27 17.60 -1.76
CA ALA A 231 -6.80 16.38 -1.16
C ALA A 231 -7.86 16.67 -0.08
N HIS A 232 -7.65 17.72 0.73
CA HIS A 232 -8.64 18.16 1.69
C HIS A 232 -9.94 18.60 1.00
N GLU A 233 -9.86 19.43 -0.04
CA GLU A 233 -11.02 19.91 -0.80
C GLU A 233 -11.81 18.74 -1.39
N LEU A 234 -11.14 17.80 -2.07
CA LEU A 234 -11.76 16.61 -2.65
C LEU A 234 -12.48 15.74 -1.61
N LEU A 235 -11.90 15.57 -0.41
CA LEU A 235 -12.54 14.81 0.66
C LEU A 235 -13.70 15.58 1.30
N SER A 236 -13.59 16.90 1.44
CA SER A 236 -14.68 17.76 1.88
C SER A 236 -15.86 17.71 0.91
N GLU A 237 -15.59 17.78 -0.40
CA GLU A 237 -16.62 17.67 -1.43
C GLU A 237 -17.28 16.30 -1.44
N GLN A 238 -16.50 15.22 -1.33
CA GLN A 238 -17.02 13.85 -1.40
C GLN A 238 -17.79 13.45 -0.13
N PHE A 239 -17.32 13.82 1.06
CA PHE A 239 -17.83 13.31 2.33
C PHE A 239 -18.51 14.37 3.21
N GLY A 240 -18.42 15.65 2.85
CA GLY A 240 -19.07 16.77 3.52
C GLY A 240 -18.84 16.76 5.04
N SER A 241 -19.93 16.79 5.80
CA SER A 241 -19.90 16.82 7.26
C SER A 241 -19.17 15.64 7.91
N VAL A 242 -19.05 14.49 7.23
CA VAL A 242 -18.27 13.35 7.76
C VAL A 242 -16.79 13.72 7.81
N TRP A 243 -16.25 14.28 6.73
CA TRP A 243 -14.86 14.73 6.68
C TRP A 243 -14.62 15.95 7.59
N GLU A 244 -15.51 16.93 7.56
CA GLU A 244 -15.41 18.10 8.45
C GLU A 244 -15.43 17.74 9.94
N SER A 245 -16.13 16.66 10.32
CA SER A 245 -16.19 16.21 11.72
C SER A 245 -14.88 15.59 12.23
N VAL A 246 -14.01 15.14 11.34
CA VAL A 246 -12.71 14.53 11.70
C VAL A 246 -11.55 15.50 11.53
N VAL A 247 -11.68 16.52 10.67
CA VAL A 247 -10.70 17.60 10.55
C VAL A 247 -10.71 18.46 11.80
N ARG A 248 -9.53 18.76 12.33
CA ARG A 248 -9.36 19.64 13.48
C ARG A 248 -8.73 20.97 13.04
N PRO A 249 -9.17 22.10 13.62
CA PRO A 249 -8.44 23.34 13.45
C PRO A 249 -7.04 23.20 14.03
N GLU A 250 -6.05 23.82 13.39
CA GLU A 250 -4.68 23.83 13.92
C GLU A 250 -4.68 24.37 15.36
N PRO A 251 -3.88 23.79 16.26
CA PRO A 251 -3.74 24.33 17.60
C PRO A 251 -3.17 25.75 17.50
N THR A 252 -4.00 26.74 17.84
CA THR A 252 -3.62 28.16 18.02
C THR A 252 -2.56 28.34 19.09
#